data_AF-A0A7T8KI15-F1
#
_entry.id   AF-A0A7T8KI15-F1
#
_cell.length_a   1.000
_cell.length_b   1.000
_cell.length_c   1.000
_cell.angle_alpha   90.00
_cell.angle_beta   90.00
_cell.angle_gamma   90.00
#
_symmetry.space_group_name_H-M   'P 1'
#
loop_
_entity.id
_entity.type
_entity.pdbx_description
1 polymer ?
#
loop_
_entity_poly.entity_id
_entity_poly.type
_entity_poly.pdbx_seq_one_letter_code
_entity_poly.pdbx_strand_id
1 'polypeptide(L)' 'MHVPTLPPIPGLLTRRDVEPVKQSPYSPDLNLWDRFLFRKLKHMLREDEFGGHEKATLAVKRAMRR' A
#
# COMPACT_ATOMS: atom_id res chain seq x y z
N MET A 1 -7.73 28.76 -7.08
CA MET A 1 -8.46 27.51 -6.81
C MET A 1 -8.21 27.13 -5.36
N HIS A 2 -9.23 27.17 -4.51
CA HIS A 2 -9.11 26.87 -3.07
C HIS A 2 -9.38 25.37 -2.89
N VAL A 3 -8.38 24.60 -2.46
CA VAL A 3 -8.55 23.18 -2.16
C VAL A 3 -9.13 23.09 -0.75
N PRO A 4 -10.33 22.52 -0.54
CA PRO A 4 -10.88 22.39 0.80
C PRO A 4 -10.01 21.41 1.60
N THR A 5 -9.39 21.92 2.66
CA THR A 5 -8.69 21.10 3.65
C THR A 5 -9.74 20.29 4.40
N LEU A 6 -9.80 18.98 4.16
CA LEU A 6 -10.67 18.08 4.91
C LEU A 6 -10.33 18.17 6.41
N PRO A 7 -11.33 18.19 7.31
CA PRO A 7 -11.06 18.16 8.74
C PRO A 7 -10.29 16.89 9.09
N PRO A 8 -9.31 16.96 10.01
CA PRO A 8 -8.57 15.77 10.44
C PRO A 8 -9.54 14.75 11.02
N ILE A 9 -9.58 13.55 10.44
CA ILE A 9 -10.41 12.44 10.94
C ILE A 9 -9.80 12.00 12.28
N PRO A 10 -10.52 12.13 13.41
CA PRO A 10 -10.00 11.71 14.71
C PRO A 10 -9.70 10.21 14.68
N GLY A 11 -8.43 9.83 14.87
CA GLY A 11 -7.97 8.43 14.96
C GLY A 11 -7.15 7.92 13.78
N LEU A 12 -7.07 8.64 12.65
CA LEU A 12 -6.04 8.39 11.63
C LEU A 12 -4.79 9.21 11.99
N LEU A 13 -3.69 8.51 12.31
CA LEU A 13 -2.38 9.07 12.69
C LEU A 13 -2.40 9.90 14.00
N THR A 14 -2.90 9.32 15.09
CA THR A 14 -2.80 9.91 16.45
C THR A 14 -1.61 9.40 17.27
N ARG A 15 -0.60 8.77 16.64
CA ARG A 15 0.69 8.56 17.31
C ARG A 15 1.51 9.85 17.16
N ARG A 16 1.70 10.54 18.28
CA ARG A 16 2.34 11.87 18.36
C ARG A 16 3.76 11.93 17.77
N ASP A 17 4.41 10.79 17.59
CA ASP A 17 5.82 10.70 17.18
C ASP A 17 6.02 10.27 15.72
N VAL A 18 4.95 10.22 14.91
CA VAL A 18 5.05 9.87 13.49
C VAL A 18 4.61 11.05 12.65
N GLU A 19 5.59 11.79 12.12
CA GLU A 19 5.33 12.83 11.13
C GLU A 19 4.95 12.20 9.79
N PRO A 20 3.80 12.55 9.19
CA PRO A 20 3.43 12.05 7.88
C PRO A 20 4.38 12.60 6.82
N VAL A 21 4.95 11.71 6.01
CA VAL A 21 5.75 12.10 4.85
C VAL A 21 4.83 12.73 3.81
N LYS A 22 5.19 13.92 3.33
CA LYS A 22 4.48 14.58 2.23
C LYS A 22 4.63 13.75 0.96
N GLN A 23 3.52 13.34 0.37
CA GLN A 23 3.49 12.62 -0.90
C GLN A 23 2.86 13.51 -1.99
N SER A 24 3.52 13.57 -3.14
CA SER A 24 2.99 14.28 -4.31
C SER A 24 1.75 13.56 -4.86
N PRO A 25 0.69 14.29 -5.26
CA PRO A 25 -0.46 13.69 -5.92
C PRO A 25 -0.07 12.87 -7.15
N TYR A 26 -0.77 11.76 -7.40
CA TYR A 26 -0.58 10.90 -8.58
C TYR A 26 0.86 10.43 -8.84
N SER A 27 1.69 10.35 -7.80
CA SER A 27 3.10 9.97 -7.91
C SER A 27 3.36 8.60 -7.25
N PRO A 28 2.86 7.49 -7.83
CA PRO A 28 3.06 6.14 -7.27
C PRO A 28 4.53 5.70 -7.36
N ASP A 29 5.30 6.25 -8.30
CA ASP A 29 6.74 6.02 -8.44
C ASP A 29 7.55 6.53 -7.24
N LEU A 30 7.05 7.55 -6.53
CA LEU A 30 7.66 8.06 -5.30
C LEU A 30 7.30 7.23 -4.07
N ASN A 31 6.25 6.41 -4.14
CA ASN A 31 5.87 5.52 -3.06
C ASN A 31 6.68 4.23 -3.15
N LEU A 32 7.47 3.95 -2.10
CA LEU A 32 8.33 2.76 -2.05
C LEU A 32 7.55 1.45 -2.17
N TRP A 33 6.33 1.40 -1.64
CA TRP A 33 5.48 0.22 -1.70
C TRP A 33 5.03 -0.05 -3.14
N ASP A 34 4.57 0.98 -3.85
CA ASP A 34 4.18 0.87 -5.27
C ASP A 34 5.38 0.54 -6.16
N ARG A 35 6.50 1.24 -5.95
CA ARG A 35 7.71 1.08 -6.79
C ARG A 35 8.35 -0.29 -6.67
N PHE A 36 8.40 -0.85 -5.46
CA PHE A 36 9.14 -2.08 -5.19
C PHE A 36 8.24 -3.25 -4.77
N LEU A 37 7.46 -3.09 -3.70
CA LEU A 37 6.72 -4.20 -3.10
C LEU A 37 5.61 -4.70 -4.03
N PHE A 38 4.70 -3.83 -4.45
CA PHE A 38 3.56 -4.24 -5.27
C PHE A 38 3.97 -4.66 -6.66
N ARG A 39 5.05 -4.08 -7.21
CA ARG A 39 5.65 -4.56 -8.45
C ARG A 39 6.18 -6.00 -8.31
N LYS A 40 6.90 -6.32 -7.22
CA LYS A 40 7.39 -7.69 -6.94
C LYS A 40 6.21 -8.66 -6.75
N LEU A 41 5.22 -8.29 -5.92
CA LEU A 41 4.04 -9.11 -5.67
C LEU A 41 3.24 -9.39 -6.94
N LYS A 42 3.01 -8.37 -7.79
CA LYS A 42 2.32 -8.54 -9.07
C LYS A 42 3.03 -9.54 -9.97
N HIS A 43 4.36 -9.54 -9.99
CA HIS A 43 5.11 -10.53 -10.76
C HIS A 43 4.96 -11.94 -10.17
N MET A 44 5.08 -12.08 -8.86
CA MET A 44 5.02 -13.38 -8.19
C MET A 44 3.64 -14.04 -8.23
N LEU A 45 2.58 -13.22 -8.29
CA LEU A 45 1.18 -13.67 -8.26
C LEU A 45 0.52 -13.66 -9.64
N ARG A 46 1.28 -13.41 -10.72
CA ARG A 46 0.74 -13.16 -12.07
C ARG A 46 -0.04 -14.33 -12.67
N GLU A 47 0.27 -15.56 -12.25
CA GLU A 47 -0.30 -16.80 -12.79
C GLU A 47 -1.23 -17.52 -11.82
N ASP A 48 -1.40 -16.98 -10.61
CA ASP A 48 -2.21 -17.62 -9.59
C ASP A 48 -3.67 -17.15 -9.70
N GLU A 49 -4.57 -18.07 -10.07
CA GLU A 49 -6.00 -17.88 -9.83
C GLU A 49 -6.31 -18.20 -8.36
N PHE A 50 -6.50 -17.15 -7.56
CA PHE A 50 -6.84 -17.32 -6.15
C PHE A 50 -8.33 -17.65 -6.01
N GLY A 51 -8.65 -18.94 -5.89
CA GLY A 51 -10.00 -19.43 -5.61
C GLY A 51 -10.52 -19.12 -4.19
N GLY A 52 -10.30 -17.91 -3.67
CA GLY A 52 -10.79 -17.43 -2.37
C GLY A 52 -9.76 -16.64 -1.53
N HIS A 53 -10.26 -15.93 -0.53
CA HIS A 53 -9.48 -15.05 0.35
C HIS A 53 -8.33 -15.76 1.08
N GLU A 54 -8.55 -16.99 1.56
CA GLU A 54 -7.52 -17.77 2.27
C GLU A 54 -6.34 -18.14 1.36
N LYS A 55 -6.63 -18.54 0.12
CA LYS A 55 -5.60 -18.90 -0.88
C LYS A 55 -4.77 -17.68 -1.29
N ALA A 56 -5.41 -16.53 -1.50
CA ALA A 56 -4.72 -15.27 -1.77
C ALA A 56 -3.79 -14.86 -0.60
N THR A 57 -4.29 -14.97 0.64
CA THR A 57 -3.51 -14.64 1.85
C THR A 57 -2.29 -15.54 1.99
N LEU A 58 -2.44 -16.85 1.73
CA LEU A 58 -1.33 -17.79 1.78
C LEU A 58 -0.30 -17.51 0.69
N ALA A 59 -0.73 -17.15 -0.51
CA ALA A 59 0.16 -16.82 -1.62
C ALA A 59 1.01 -15.58 -1.33
N VAL A 60 0.43 -14.51 -0.78
CA VAL A 60 1.18 -13.34 -0.31
C VAL A 60 2.18 -13.74 0.78
N LYS A 61 1.77 -14.53 1.78
CA LYS A 61 2.68 -15.01 2.84
C LYS A 61 3.85 -15.81 2.29
N ARG A 62 3.63 -16.66 1.28
CA ARG A 62 4.70 -17.40 0.61
C ARG A 62 5.62 -16.48 -0.20
N ALA A 63 5.04 -15.51 -0.90
CA ALA A 63 5.79 -14.57 -1.73
C ALA A 63 6.75 -13.71 -0.90
N MET A 64 6.35 -13.36 0.32
CA MET A 64 7.15 -12.52 1.24
C MET A 64 8.28 -13.28 1.98
N ARG A 65 8.34 -14.62 1.88
CA ARG A 65 9.38 -15.45 2.53
C ARG A 65 10.56 -15.79 1.60
N ARG A 66 10.55 -15.31 0.36
CA ARG A 66 11.59 -15.54 -0.67
C ARG A 66 12.42 -14.27 -0.92
#